data_AF-A0A961WAA8-F1
#
_entry.id   AF-A0A961WAA8-F1
#
_cell.length_a   1.000
_cell.length_b   1.000
_cell.length_c   1.000
_cell.angle_alpha   90.00
_cell.angle_beta   90.00
_cell.angle_gamma   90.00
#
_symmetry.space_group_name_H-M   'P 1'
#
loop_
_entity.id
_entity.type
_entity.pdbx_description
1 polymer ?
#
loop_
_entity_poly.entity_id
_entity_poly.type
_entity_poly.pdbx_seq_one_letter_code
_entity_poly.pdbx_strand_id
1 'polypeptide(L)'
;TEVYRIGRWRNANRPEGARGPAGIVIPENILTKAPTAELRENQTDQDSLPEYDVLDDILSCLVEHEMPLHDIVERGHEPATVKKIERLLYIAEYKRRQSAPGVKISSRNFGRDRRYPITNKYREDLDAPRPEVSASSAPQQTAPRADGGEIS
;
A
#
# COMPACT_ATOMS: atom_id res chain seq x y z
N THR A 1 10.63 -1.15 4.15
CA THR A 1 11.42 -1.35 5.40
C THR A 1 11.08 -2.63 6.19
N GLU A 2 9.82 -3.10 6.18
CA GLU A 2 9.36 -4.25 6.98
C GLU A 2 10.01 -5.61 6.63
N VAL A 3 10.29 -5.89 5.36
CA VAL A 3 10.89 -7.15 4.91
C VAL A 3 12.27 -7.38 5.55
N TYR A 4 13.09 -6.33 5.63
CA TYR A 4 14.41 -6.39 6.27
C TYR A 4 14.29 -6.69 7.77
N ARG A 5 13.30 -6.09 8.44
CA ARG A 5 13.02 -6.34 9.86
C ARG A 5 12.65 -7.80 10.11
N ILE A 6 11.73 -8.35 9.30
CA ILE A 6 11.32 -9.75 9.39
C ILE A 6 12.50 -10.69 9.08
N GLY A 7 13.33 -10.35 8.10
CA GLY A 7 14.53 -11.13 7.76
C GLY A 7 15.50 -11.24 8.93
N ARG A 8 15.80 -10.12 9.60
CA ARG A 8 16.63 -10.11 10.81
C ARG A 8 16.00 -10.90 11.95
N TRP A 9 14.69 -10.73 12.18
CA TRP A 9 13.97 -11.51 13.19
C TRP A 9 14.05 -13.02 12.91
N ARG A 10 13.92 -13.46 11.65
CA ARG A 10 14.00 -14.88 11.28
C ARG A 10 15.39 -15.48 11.46
N ASN A 11 16.45 -14.70 11.29
CA ASN A 11 17.82 -15.16 11.60
C ASN A 11 18.05 -15.30 13.11
N ALA A 12 17.41 -14.43 13.91
CA ALA A 12 17.51 -14.47 15.37
C ALA A 12 16.58 -15.53 16.02
N ASN A 13 15.50 -15.91 15.34
CA ASN A 13 14.45 -16.77 15.91
C ASN A 13 14.19 -17.98 15.01
N ARG A 14 14.08 -19.18 15.61
CA ARG A 14 13.60 -20.38 14.93
C ARG A 14 12.17 -20.70 15.41
N PRO A 15 11.14 -20.41 14.62
CA PRO A 15 9.78 -20.77 14.96
C PRO A 15 9.63 -22.29 15.13
N GLU A 16 8.77 -22.70 16.05
CA GLU A 16 8.39 -24.09 16.22
C GLU A 16 7.74 -24.62 14.92
N GLY A 17 8.17 -25.80 14.46
CA GLY A 17 7.71 -26.37 13.18
C GLY A 17 8.45 -25.85 11.92
N ALA A 18 9.40 -24.91 12.05
CA ALA A 18 10.21 -24.47 10.91
C ALA A 18 11.12 -25.60 10.41
N ARG A 19 10.99 -25.95 9.12
CA ARG A 19 11.79 -26.98 8.42
C ARG A 19 13.15 -26.47 7.92
N GLY A 20 13.43 -25.18 8.04
CA GLY A 20 14.70 -24.58 7.65
C GLY A 20 15.81 -24.81 8.68
N PRO A 21 17.07 -24.51 8.32
CA PRO A 21 18.20 -24.64 9.23
C PRO A 21 18.06 -23.74 10.46
N ALA A 22 18.73 -24.13 11.54
CA ALA A 22 18.87 -23.30 12.73
C ALA A 22 19.97 -22.24 12.50
N GLY A 23 19.82 -21.05 13.08
CA GLY A 23 20.78 -19.95 12.92
C GLY A 23 20.51 -19.09 11.68
N ILE A 24 21.58 -18.62 11.04
CA ILE A 24 21.51 -17.69 9.90
C ILE A 24 20.94 -18.41 8.67
N VAL A 25 19.71 -18.05 8.30
CA VAL A 25 19.02 -18.57 7.09
C VAL A 25 19.19 -17.59 5.93
N ILE A 26 19.13 -16.29 6.22
CA ILE A 26 19.27 -15.21 5.24
C ILE A 26 20.68 -14.63 5.39
N PRO A 27 21.55 -14.76 4.39
CA PRO A 27 22.89 -14.17 4.41
C PRO A 27 22.89 -12.67 4.69
N GLU A 28 23.85 -12.21 5.50
CA GLU A 28 23.91 -10.80 5.93
C GLU A 28 24.09 -9.85 4.75
N ASN A 29 24.82 -10.26 3.70
CA ASN A 29 24.99 -9.47 2.49
C ASN A 29 23.67 -9.14 1.77
N ILE A 30 22.61 -9.94 1.94
CA ILE A 30 21.27 -9.63 1.41
C ILE A 30 20.56 -8.58 2.29
N LEU A 31 20.81 -8.59 3.60
CA LEU A 31 20.20 -7.69 4.58
C LEU A 31 20.92 -6.34 4.69
N THR A 32 22.20 -6.27 4.31
CA THR A 32 23.02 -5.05 4.31
C THR A 32 23.11 -4.40 2.95
N LYS A 33 22.80 -5.12 1.86
CA LYS A 33 22.73 -4.49 0.54
C LYS A 33 21.65 -3.41 0.62
N ALA A 34 22.04 -2.18 0.28
CA ALA A 34 21.10 -1.09 0.12
C ALA A 34 19.94 -1.58 -0.75
N PRO A 35 18.68 -1.26 -0.41
CA PRO A 35 17.55 -1.65 -1.22
C PRO A 35 17.73 -1.02 -2.61
N THR A 36 18.17 -1.82 -3.57
CA THR A 36 18.32 -1.39 -4.96
C THR A 36 17.10 -1.90 -5.71
N ALA A 37 16.34 -1.00 -6.33
CA ALA A 37 15.28 -1.36 -7.27
C ALA A 37 15.80 -2.17 -8.49
N GLU A 38 17.12 -2.25 -8.65
CA GLU A 38 17.79 -2.76 -9.83
C GLU A 38 18.11 -4.26 -9.75
N LEU A 39 17.49 -5.01 -10.65
CA LEU A 39 17.98 -6.31 -11.08
C LEU A 39 18.58 -6.14 -12.50
N ARG A 40 19.91 -5.97 -12.60
CA ARG A 40 20.84 -6.18 -13.75
C ARG A 40 21.45 -4.95 -14.46
N GLU A 41 22.70 -5.16 -14.90
CA GLU A 41 23.75 -4.23 -15.40
C GLU A 41 23.41 -3.34 -16.63
N ASN A 42 22.20 -3.34 -17.17
CA ASN A 42 21.86 -2.49 -18.33
C ASN A 42 20.38 -2.04 -18.33
N GLN A 43 19.80 -1.78 -17.16
CA GLN A 43 18.44 -1.22 -17.10
C GLN A 43 18.49 0.28 -16.83
N THR A 44 17.99 1.08 -17.78
CA THR A 44 17.74 2.51 -17.59
C THR A 44 16.38 2.69 -16.90
N ASP A 45 16.33 2.51 -15.59
CA ASP A 45 15.26 3.10 -14.78
C ASP A 45 15.73 4.53 -14.49
N GLN A 46 15.31 5.49 -15.32
CA GLN A 46 15.61 6.89 -15.04
C GLN A 46 14.96 7.26 -13.70
N ASP A 47 15.82 7.28 -12.68
CA ASP A 47 15.94 8.12 -11.49
C ASP A 47 14.66 8.69 -10.87
N SER A 48 14.73 8.87 -9.55
CA SER A 48 13.85 9.70 -8.68
C SER A 48 12.66 9.02 -8.00
N LEU A 49 12.83 7.82 -7.45
CA LEU A 49 12.02 7.45 -6.28
C LEU A 49 12.65 8.06 -5.01
N PRO A 50 11.86 8.58 -4.06
CA PRO A 50 12.40 9.03 -2.78
C PRO A 50 12.91 7.83 -1.97
N GLU A 51 13.66 8.13 -0.91
CA GLU A 51 14.10 7.12 0.06
C GLU A 51 12.95 6.23 0.53
N TYR A 52 13.21 4.94 0.73
CA TYR A 52 12.17 3.94 1.01
C TYR A 52 11.32 4.27 2.24
N ASP A 53 11.88 4.91 3.25
CA ASP A 53 11.12 5.30 4.44
C ASP A 53 10.09 6.41 4.12
N VAL A 54 10.45 7.34 3.23
CA VAL A 54 9.54 8.38 2.73
C VAL A 54 8.49 7.76 1.80
N LEU A 55 8.91 6.85 0.91
CA LEU A 55 8.01 6.13 0.01
C LEU A 55 6.98 5.30 0.79
N ASP A 56 7.43 4.52 1.78
CA ASP A 56 6.59 3.64 2.58
C ASP A 56 5.56 4.46 3.40
N ASP A 57 5.93 5.60 3.98
CA ASP A 57 5.00 6.46 4.71
C ASP A 57 3.93 7.09 3.78
N ILE A 58 4.33 7.59 2.61
CA ILE A 58 3.39 8.13 1.62
C ILE A 58 2.43 7.03 1.13
N LEU A 59 2.93 5.81 0.88
CA LEU A 59 2.09 4.68 0.46
C LEU A 59 1.12 4.25 1.57
N SER A 60 1.54 4.22 2.83
CA SER A 60 0.63 3.93 3.95
C SER A 60 -0.48 4.98 4.04
N CYS A 61 -0.14 6.28 3.92
CA CYS A 61 -1.12 7.36 3.89
C CYS A 61 -2.15 7.20 2.74
N LEU A 62 -1.69 6.91 1.52
CA LEU A 62 -2.55 6.80 0.34
C LEU A 62 -3.39 5.51 0.31
N VAL A 63 -2.88 4.40 0.86
CA VAL A 63 -3.47 3.07 0.67
C VAL A 63 -4.19 2.57 1.92
N GLU A 64 -3.58 2.74 3.08
CA GLU A 64 -4.14 2.27 4.34
C GLU A 64 -5.07 3.31 4.92
N HIS A 65 -4.65 4.58 4.93
CA HIS A 65 -5.41 5.67 5.54
C HIS A 65 -6.34 6.42 4.57
N GLU A 66 -6.21 6.22 3.25
CA GLU A 66 -6.96 6.96 2.22
C GLU A 66 -6.93 8.48 2.44
N MET A 67 -5.78 9.00 2.89
CA MET A 67 -5.61 10.42 3.16
C MET A 67 -5.63 11.21 1.85
N PRO A 68 -6.30 12.39 1.83
CA PRO A 68 -6.23 13.30 0.71
C PRO A 68 -4.82 13.87 0.57
N LEU A 69 -4.42 14.23 -0.65
CA LEU A 69 -3.04 14.64 -0.95
C LEU A 69 -2.58 15.83 -0.11
N HIS A 70 -3.48 16.76 0.23
CA HIS A 70 -3.16 17.93 1.05
C HIS A 70 -2.71 17.55 2.47
N ASP A 71 -3.38 16.58 3.10
CA ASP A 71 -3.03 16.12 4.45
C ASP A 71 -1.66 15.41 4.45
N ILE A 72 -1.31 14.73 3.36
CA ILE A 72 0.00 14.08 3.20
C ILE A 72 1.10 15.14 3.08
N VAL A 73 0.86 16.23 2.36
CA VAL A 73 1.79 17.36 2.27
C VAL A 73 1.96 18.04 3.64
N GLU A 74 0.89 18.24 4.39
CA GLU A 74 0.92 18.83 5.74
C GLU A 74 1.72 17.99 6.74
N ARG A 75 1.84 16.69 6.52
CA ARG A 75 2.71 15.78 7.29
C ARG A 75 4.21 15.99 7.03
N GLY A 76 4.57 16.87 6.10
CA GLY A 76 5.96 17.24 5.80
C GLY A 76 6.53 16.62 4.53
N HIS A 77 5.69 16.01 3.68
CA HIS A 77 6.13 15.43 2.40
C HIS A 77 6.08 16.47 1.28
N GLU A 78 7.06 16.42 0.38
CA GLU A 78 7.13 17.35 -0.75
C GLU A 78 5.96 17.12 -1.74
N PRO A 79 5.21 18.17 -2.14
CA PRO A 79 4.07 18.05 -3.05
C PRO A 79 4.36 17.34 -4.37
N ALA A 80 5.54 17.61 -4.97
CA ALA A 80 5.92 16.99 -6.24
C ALA A 80 6.14 15.48 -6.08
N THR A 81 6.80 15.08 -4.99
CA THR A 81 7.00 13.67 -4.63
C THR A 81 5.68 12.94 -4.36
N VAL A 82 4.77 13.54 -3.59
CA VAL A 82 3.45 12.96 -3.31
C VAL A 82 2.64 12.76 -4.60
N LYS A 83 2.54 13.78 -5.46
CA LYS A 83 1.88 13.70 -6.77
C LYS A 83 2.51 12.63 -7.68
N LYS A 84 3.84 12.50 -7.65
CA LYS A 84 4.56 11.48 -8.42
C LYS A 84 4.19 10.07 -7.96
N ILE A 85 4.22 9.82 -6.65
CA ILE A 85 3.89 8.51 -6.08
C ILE A 85 2.42 8.15 -6.33
N GLU A 86 1.49 9.08 -6.15
CA GLU A 86 0.07 8.88 -6.43
C GLU A 86 -0.15 8.44 -7.91
N ARG A 87 0.49 9.14 -8.85
CA ARG A 87 0.45 8.79 -10.27
C ARG A 87 1.00 7.39 -10.53
N LEU A 88 2.16 7.05 -9.97
CA LEU A 88 2.77 5.73 -10.11
C LEU A 88 1.87 4.64 -9.53
N LEU A 89 1.23 4.91 -8.39
CA LEU A 89 0.27 4.01 -7.75
C LEU A 89 -0.91 3.69 -8.68
N TYR A 90 -1.52 4.70 -9.31
CA TYR A 90 -2.62 4.47 -10.25
C TYR A 90 -2.19 3.70 -11.50
N ILE A 91 -1.03 4.01 -12.07
CA ILE A 91 -0.50 3.28 -13.24
C ILE A 91 -0.23 1.81 -12.88
N ALA A 92 0.23 1.53 -11.66
CA ALA A 92 0.48 0.17 -11.21
C ALA A 92 -0.80 -0.68 -10.97
N GLU A 93 -2.00 -0.08 -11.03
CA GLU A 93 -3.27 -0.81 -10.81
C GLU A 93 -3.46 -1.97 -11.81
N TYR A 94 -3.07 -1.77 -13.08
CA TYR A 94 -3.19 -2.83 -14.09
C TYR A 94 -2.29 -4.03 -13.75
N LYS A 95 -1.06 -3.77 -13.28
CA LYS A 95 -0.10 -4.82 -12.88
C LYS A 95 -0.61 -5.58 -11.66
N ARG A 96 -1.22 -4.86 -10.70
CA ARG A 96 -1.79 -5.45 -9.47
C ARG A 96 -2.95 -6.40 -9.77
N ARG A 97 -3.81 -6.08 -10.73
CA ARG A 97 -4.90 -6.99 -11.15
C ARG A 97 -4.43 -8.26 -11.84
N GLN A 98 -3.25 -8.26 -12.44
CA GLN A 98 -2.64 -9.44 -13.07
C GLN A 98 -1.80 -10.28 -12.10
N SER A 99 -1.57 -9.80 -10.87
CA SER A 99 -0.75 -10.48 -9.88
C SER A 99 -1.52 -11.65 -9.23
N ALA A 100 -0.80 -12.72 -8.89
CA ALA A 100 -1.37 -13.85 -8.16
C ALA A 100 -1.88 -13.40 -6.77
N PRO A 101 -2.89 -14.08 -6.19
CA PRO A 101 -3.37 -13.76 -4.84
C PRO A 101 -2.23 -13.87 -3.81
N GLY A 102 -2.00 -12.80 -3.05
CA GLY A 102 -1.00 -12.74 -1.98
C GLY A 102 -1.60 -12.82 -0.58
N VAL A 103 -0.77 -13.12 0.41
CA VAL A 103 -1.16 -13.16 1.83
C VAL A 103 -1.42 -11.74 2.34
N LYS A 104 -2.54 -11.55 3.05
CA LYS A 104 -2.92 -10.26 3.65
C LYS A 104 -2.18 -10.05 4.98
N ILE A 105 -1.40 -8.98 5.09
CA ILE A 105 -0.62 -8.62 6.29
C ILE A 105 -1.07 -7.26 6.87
N SER A 106 -1.58 -6.35 6.03
CA SER A 106 -2.08 -5.02 6.41
C SER A 106 -3.62 -4.98 6.59
N SER A 107 -4.12 -3.90 7.20
CA SER A 107 -5.56 -3.66 7.43
C SER A 107 -6.36 -3.57 6.12
N ARG A 108 -5.78 -2.89 5.12
CA ARG A 108 -6.29 -2.78 3.75
C ARG A 108 -5.29 -3.35 2.75
N ASN A 109 -5.78 -4.15 1.80
CA ASN A 109 -4.95 -4.79 0.78
C ASN A 109 -5.36 -4.39 -0.65
N PHE A 110 -4.38 -4.39 -1.55
CA PHE A 110 -4.57 -4.34 -2.99
C PHE A 110 -5.25 -5.63 -3.48
N GLY A 111 -6.57 -5.58 -3.68
CA GLY A 111 -7.34 -6.78 -4.01
C GLY A 111 -8.84 -6.61 -3.80
N ARG A 112 -9.40 -7.29 -2.79
CA ARG A 112 -10.84 -7.18 -2.48
C ARG A 112 -11.18 -5.83 -1.83
N ASP A 113 -10.27 -5.29 -1.03
CA ASP A 113 -10.53 -4.14 -0.17
C ASP A 113 -10.34 -2.79 -0.89
N ARG A 114 -9.46 -2.73 -1.89
CA ARG A 114 -9.21 -1.52 -2.70
C ARG A 114 -9.21 -1.85 -4.20
N ARG A 115 -10.27 -1.44 -4.91
CA ARG A 115 -10.46 -1.66 -6.35
C ARG A 115 -10.65 -0.35 -7.09
N TYR A 116 -9.60 0.11 -7.76
CA TYR A 116 -9.71 1.27 -8.64
C TYR A 116 -9.95 0.81 -10.09
N PRO A 117 -10.64 1.60 -10.92
CA PRO A 117 -10.75 1.32 -12.34
C PRO A 117 -9.36 1.35 -12.99
N ILE A 118 -9.12 0.44 -13.95
CA ILE A 118 -7.84 0.40 -14.71
C ILE A 118 -7.66 1.70 -15.49
N THR A 119 -8.73 2.16 -16.16
CA THR A 119 -8.77 3.47 -16.80
C THR A 119 -9.27 4.49 -15.79
N ASN A 120 -8.34 5.26 -15.21
CA ASN A 120 -8.65 6.32 -14.26
C ASN A 120 -8.04 7.66 -14.71
N LYS A 121 -8.88 8.68 -14.92
CA LYS A 121 -8.47 10.08 -15.21
C LYS A 121 -8.60 11.02 -14.02
N TYR A 122 -9.05 10.52 -12.87
CA TYR A 122 -9.12 11.32 -11.65
C TYR A 122 -7.72 11.77 -11.22
N ARG A 123 -7.61 13.05 -10.88
CA ARG A 123 -6.41 13.68 -10.32
C ARG A 123 -6.89 14.60 -9.22
N GLU A 124 -6.36 14.42 -8.01
CA GLU A 124 -6.61 15.37 -6.94
C GLU A 124 -5.79 16.64 -7.23
N ASP A 125 -6.47 17.79 -7.18
CA ASP A 125 -5.84 19.08 -7.38
C ASP A 125 -5.41 19.65 -6.03
N LEU A 126 -4.10 19.86 -5.87
CA LEU A 126 -3.53 20.44 -4.64
C LEU A 126 -3.77 21.96 -4.56
N ASP A 127 -4.05 22.61 -5.68
CA ASP A 127 -4.27 24.06 -5.75
C ASP A 127 -5.76 24.42 -5.58
N ALA A 128 -6.64 23.41 -5.59
CA ALA A 128 -8.06 23.57 -5.33
C ALA A 128 -8.34 23.77 -3.83
N PRO A 129 -9.34 24.59 -3.46
CA PRO A 129 -9.73 24.74 -2.06
C PRO A 129 -10.13 23.39 -1.47
N ARG A 130 -9.71 23.12 -0.23
CA ARG A 130 -9.94 21.87 0.49
C ARG A 130 -11.44 21.50 0.38
N PRO A 131 -11.80 20.31 -0.10
CA PRO A 131 -13.20 19.90 -0.12
C PRO A 131 -13.70 19.89 1.33
N GLU A 132 -14.78 20.62 1.62
CA GLU A 132 -15.41 20.60 2.94
C GLU A 132 -15.78 19.14 3.25
N VAL A 133 -15.14 18.56 4.25
CA VAL A 133 -15.43 17.20 4.69
C VAL A 133 -16.82 17.22 5.33
N SER A 134 -17.86 16.96 4.54
CA SER A 134 -19.18 16.72 5.11
C SER A 134 -19.11 15.43 5.91
N ALA A 135 -19.20 15.56 7.24
CA ALA A 135 -19.31 14.45 8.16
C ALA A 135 -20.65 13.73 7.94
N SER A 136 -20.77 12.88 6.93
CA SER A 136 -21.93 12.00 6.75
C SER A 136 -21.62 10.80 5.87
N SER A 137 -20.98 9.80 6.47
CA SER A 137 -21.07 8.42 6.00
C SER A 137 -21.03 7.46 7.18
N ALA A 138 -21.98 7.64 8.11
CA ALA A 138 -22.35 6.54 9.00
C ALA A 138 -22.97 5.41 8.16
N PRO A 139 -22.63 4.13 8.40
CA PRO A 139 -23.21 3.02 7.67
C PRO A 139 -24.72 2.97 7.97
N GLN A 140 -25.56 3.16 6.94
CA GLN A 140 -26.99 2.93 7.04
C GLN A 140 -27.22 1.46 7.41
N GLN A 141 -27.66 1.23 8.65
CA GLN A 141 -28.23 -0.04 9.08
C GLN A 141 -29.46 -0.30 8.22
N THR A 142 -29.37 -1.28 7.32
CA THR A 142 -30.53 -1.82 6.63
C THR A 142 -31.37 -2.60 7.65
N ALA A 143 -32.53 -2.05 8.02
CA ALA A 143 -33.54 -2.76 8.79
C ALA A 143 -34.07 -3.98 7.99
N PRO A 144 -34.39 -5.11 8.63
CA PRO A 144 -34.96 -6.27 7.96
C PRO A 144 -36.39 -5.96 7.48
N ARG A 145 -36.69 -6.28 6.21
CA ARG A 145 -38.06 -6.28 5.68
C ARG A 145 -38.88 -7.34 6.42
N ALA A 146 -39.93 -6.90 7.09
CA ALA A 146 -40.98 -7.77 7.61
C ALA A 146 -41.94 -8.12 6.47
N ASP A 147 -41.71 -9.24 5.79
CA ASP A 147 -42.75 -9.86 4.97
C ASP A 147 -43.63 -10.71 5.89
N GLY A 148 -44.68 -10.06 6.39
CA GLY A 148 -45.87 -10.75 6.91
C GLY A 148 -46.71 -11.21 5.72
N GLY A 149 -46.62 -12.50 5.40
CA GLY A 149 -47.49 -13.18 4.45
C GLY A 149 -48.09 -14.40 5.11
N GLU A 150 -49.28 -14.26 5.67
CA GLU A 150 -50.15 -15.35 6.07
C GLU A 150 -50.50 -16.20 4.84
N ILE A 151 -50.32 -17.52 4.94
CA ILE A 151 -51.05 -18.48 4.12
C ILE A 151 -51.66 -19.53 5.05
N SER A 152 -52.99 -19.57 5.04
CA SER A 152 -53.81 -20.70 5.51
C SER A 152 -53.66 -21.90 4.58
#